data_AF-A0A5P6P3R1-F1
#
_entry.id   AF-A0A5P6P3R1-F1
#
_cell.length_a   1.000
_cell.length_b   1.000
_cell.length_c   1.000
_cell.angle_alpha   90.00
_cell.angle_beta   90.00
_cell.angle_gamma   90.00
#
_symmetry.space_group_name_H-M   'P 1'
#
loop_
_entity.id
_entity.type
_entity.pdbx_description
1 polymer ?
#
loop_
_entity_poly.entity_id
_entity_poly.type
_entity_poly.pdbx_seq_one_letter_code
_entity_poly.pdbx_strand_id
1 'polypeptide(L)'
;MNDLHAWLSEQHHGLRTFRTFQQKLETLGRDDPAQRGLCRLLSGLVGSYVEAFDEAPLPVEVADGAYHRLLTLVESLDLHADAHRRLADINRVAESELWR
;
A
#
# COMPACT_ATOMS: atom_id res chain seq x y z
N MET A 1 -13.98 -1.64 -7.17
CA MET A 1 -12.56 -1.89 -7.51
C MET A 1 -11.84 -0.57 -7.33
N ASN A 2 -10.93 -0.49 -6.35
CA ASN A 2 -10.24 0.75 -5.96
C ASN A 2 -9.31 1.22 -7.09
N ASP A 3 -9.32 2.51 -7.47
CA ASP A 3 -8.44 3.07 -8.51
C ASP A 3 -6.95 2.79 -8.22
N LEU A 4 -6.59 2.69 -6.94
CA LEU A 4 -5.26 2.26 -6.51
C LEU A 4 -4.97 0.80 -6.84
N HIS A 5 -5.94 -0.10 -6.66
CA HIS A 5 -5.79 -1.53 -6.99
C HIS A 5 -5.67 -1.72 -8.50
N ALA A 6 -6.53 -1.06 -9.28
CA ALA A 6 -6.51 -1.12 -10.73
C ALA A 6 -5.14 -0.71 -11.26
N TRP A 7 -4.64 0.46 -10.84
CA TRP A 7 -3.30 0.91 -11.20
C TRP A 7 -2.22 -0.08 -10.74
N LEU A 8 -2.27 -0.52 -9.48
CA LEU A 8 -1.24 -1.37 -8.91
C LEU A 8 -1.13 -2.69 -9.67
N SER A 9 -2.25 -3.32 -10.03
CA SER A 9 -2.30 -4.63 -10.72
C SER A 9 -1.55 -4.67 -12.06
N GLU A 10 -1.38 -3.52 -12.71
CA GLU A 10 -0.70 -3.39 -14.01
C GLU A 10 0.82 -3.15 -13.88
N GLN A 11 1.35 -3.04 -12.65
CA GLN A 11 2.74 -2.66 -12.42
C GLN A 11 3.68 -3.87 -12.29
N HIS A 12 4.98 -3.60 -12.42
CA HIS A 12 6.02 -4.58 -12.10
C HIS A 12 6.33 -4.54 -10.59
N HIS A 13 6.77 -5.65 -10.00
CA HIS A 13 7.07 -5.79 -8.57
C HIS A 13 8.40 -5.13 -8.11
N GLY A 14 8.90 -4.09 -8.80
CA GLY A 14 10.13 -3.38 -8.44
C GLY A 14 9.91 -2.24 -7.45
N LEU A 15 10.97 -1.82 -6.72
CA LEU A 15 10.91 -0.73 -5.72
C LEU A 15 10.35 0.59 -6.24
N ARG A 16 10.55 0.88 -7.53
CA ARG A 16 9.97 2.07 -8.18
C ARG A 16 8.44 2.09 -8.07
N THR A 17 7.79 0.94 -8.21
CA THR A 17 6.33 0.81 -8.09
C THR A 17 5.86 1.22 -6.70
N PHE A 18 6.54 0.74 -5.66
CA PHE A 18 6.24 1.09 -4.27
C PHE A 18 6.40 2.59 -3.99
N ARG A 19 7.47 3.21 -4.51
CA ARG A 19 7.68 4.67 -4.43
C ARG A 19 6.59 5.46 -5.16
N THR A 20 6.21 5.04 -6.37
CA THR A 20 5.10 5.68 -7.11
C THR A 20 3.76 5.48 -6.41
N PHE A 21 3.55 4.34 -5.77
CA PHE A 21 2.35 4.08 -4.96
C PHE A 21 2.27 5.05 -3.77
N GLN A 22 3.36 5.31 -3.05
CA GLN A 22 3.39 6.33 -1.98
C GLN A 22 2.99 7.72 -2.48
N GLN A 23 3.46 8.14 -3.66
CA GLN A 23 3.08 9.41 -4.26
C GLN A 23 1.58 9.49 -4.59
N LYS A 24 0.99 8.37 -5.03
CA LYS A 24 -0.45 8.26 -5.28
C LYS A 24 -1.24 8.35 -3.97
N LEU A 25 -0.79 7.70 -2.90
CA LEU A 25 -1.41 7.79 -1.58
C LEU A 25 -1.33 9.21 -0.99
N GLU A 26 -0.21 9.92 -1.19
CA GLU A 26 -0.08 11.32 -0.77
C GLU A 26 -1.08 12.22 -1.49
N THR A 27 -1.25 12.04 -2.80
CA THR A 27 -2.25 12.75 -3.60
C THR A 27 -3.66 12.43 -3.10
N LEU A 28 -4.00 11.15 -2.95
CA LEU A 28 -5.31 10.72 -2.45
C LEU A 28 -5.62 11.29 -1.06
N GLY A 29 -4.68 11.21 -0.11
CA GLY A 29 -4.88 11.71 1.25
C GLY A 29 -4.91 13.24 1.35
N ARG A 30 -4.41 13.95 0.33
CA ARG A 30 -4.55 15.40 0.18
C ARG A 30 -5.95 15.74 -0.34
N ASP A 31 -6.41 15.04 -1.36
CA ASP A 31 -7.66 15.32 -2.08
C ASP A 31 -8.91 14.80 -1.33
N ASP A 32 -8.77 13.72 -0.55
CA ASP A 32 -9.80 13.17 0.33
C ASP A 32 -9.31 13.11 1.79
N PRO A 33 -9.60 14.15 2.60
CA PRO A 33 -9.22 14.18 4.01
C PRO A 33 -9.77 13.01 4.84
N ALA A 34 -10.90 12.42 4.45
CA ALA A 34 -11.49 11.30 5.17
C ALA A 34 -10.69 10.00 4.97
N GLN A 35 -9.86 9.93 3.93
CA GLN A 35 -8.96 8.81 3.64
C GLN A 35 -7.52 9.03 4.12
N ARG A 36 -7.20 10.22 4.64
CA ARG A 36 -5.82 10.59 5.01
C ARG A 36 -5.16 9.63 6.01
N GLY A 37 -5.92 9.11 6.97
CA GLY A 37 -5.43 8.16 7.96
C GLY A 37 -4.97 6.84 7.32
N LEU A 38 -5.83 6.26 6.49
CA LEU A 38 -5.55 5.05 5.73
C LEU A 38 -4.35 5.26 4.78
N CYS A 39 -4.34 6.37 4.05
CA CYS A 39 -3.25 6.71 3.13
C CYS A 39 -1.91 6.81 3.86
N ARG A 40 -1.86 7.44 5.03
CA ARG A 40 -0.62 7.53 5.82
C ARG A 40 -0.11 6.18 6.30
N LEU A 41 -1.01 5.31 6.76
CA LEU A 41 -0.62 3.97 7.21
C LEU A 41 -0.10 3.12 6.05
N LEU A 42 -0.77 3.14 4.90
CA LEU A 42 -0.29 2.45 3.71
C LEU A 42 1.06 3.02 3.23
N SER A 43 1.24 4.35 3.27
CA SER A 43 2.52 4.96 2.91
C SER A 43 3.64 4.55 3.86
N GLY A 44 3.35 4.40 5.16
CA GLY A 44 4.31 3.91 6.15
C GLY A 44 4.67 2.44 5.95
N LEU A 45 3.67 1.58 5.72
CA LEU A 45 3.85 0.17 5.42
C LEU A 45 4.77 -0.02 4.20
N VAL A 46 4.47 0.67 3.11
CA VAL A 46 5.27 0.62 1.88
C VAL A 46 6.64 1.28 2.07
N GLY A 47 6.71 2.36 2.85
CA GLY A 47 7.96 3.04 3.17
C GLY A 47 8.96 2.13 3.86
N SER A 48 8.50 1.36 4.85
CA SER A 48 9.35 0.40 5.56
C SER A 48 9.97 -0.67 4.64
N TYR A 49 9.24 -1.08 3.60
CA TYR A 49 9.75 -2.00 2.57
C TYR A 49 10.76 -1.33 1.65
N VAL A 50 10.47 -0.11 1.20
CA VAL A 50 11.40 0.65 0.37
C VAL A 50 12.69 0.93 1.11
N GLU A 51 12.64 1.36 2.37
CA GLU A 51 13.82 1.67 3.19
C GLU A 51 14.71 0.44 3.42
N ALA A 52 14.11 -0.72 3.65
CA ALA A 52 14.87 -1.94 3.93
C ALA A 52 15.63 -2.51 2.74
N PHE A 53 15.13 -2.27 1.54
CA PHE A 53 15.74 -2.72 0.29
C PHE A 53 16.34 -1.56 -0.52
N ASP A 54 16.42 -0.36 0.07
CA ASP A 54 17.15 0.73 -0.54
C ASP A 54 18.65 0.40 -0.47
N GLU A 55 19.31 0.43 -1.62
CA GLU A 55 20.73 0.06 -1.78
C GLU A 55 21.11 -1.39 -1.43
N ALA A 56 20.18 -2.20 -0.92
CA ALA A 56 20.37 -3.62 -0.66
C ALA A 56 19.90 -4.49 -1.85
N PRO A 57 20.50 -5.68 -2.05
CA PRO A 57 19.98 -6.63 -3.03
C PRO A 57 18.57 -7.07 -2.62
N LEU A 58 17.60 -6.89 -3.51
CA LEU A 58 16.23 -7.34 -3.34
C LEU A 58 16.07 -8.73 -3.99
N PRO A 59 15.90 -9.82 -3.22
CA PRO A 59 15.61 -11.13 -3.78
C PRO A 59 14.27 -11.13 -4.53
N VAL A 60 14.22 -11.82 -5.67
CA VAL A 60 13.03 -11.83 -6.53
C VAL A 60 11.82 -12.40 -5.79
N GLU A 61 12.02 -13.41 -4.97
CA GLU A 61 10.96 -14.06 -4.17
C GLU A 61 10.37 -13.10 -3.13
N VAL A 62 11.22 -12.25 -2.54
CA VAL A 62 10.78 -11.22 -1.60
C VAL A 62 10.01 -10.12 -2.33
N ALA A 63 10.48 -9.72 -3.51
CA ALA A 63 9.82 -8.71 -4.34
C ALA A 63 8.41 -9.15 -4.76
N ASP A 64 8.30 -10.38 -5.27
CA ASP A 64 7.02 -10.94 -5.72
C ASP A 64 6.05 -11.14 -4.54
N GLY A 65 6.55 -11.67 -3.41
CA GLY A 65 5.75 -11.84 -2.19
C GLY A 65 5.24 -10.52 -1.62
N ALA A 66 6.11 -9.50 -1.52
CA ALA A 66 5.72 -8.17 -1.04
C ALA A 66 4.70 -7.51 -1.96
N TYR A 67 4.87 -7.66 -3.27
CA TYR A 67 3.94 -7.12 -4.26
C TYR A 67 2.56 -7.78 -4.19
N HIS A 68 2.51 -9.12 -4.13
CA HIS A 68 1.24 -9.85 -3.96
C HIS A 68 0.53 -9.48 -2.65
N ARG A 69 1.25 -9.39 -1.53
CA ARG A 69 0.68 -8.96 -0.24
C ARG A 69 0.08 -7.56 -0.34
N LEU A 70 0.79 -6.61 -0.96
CA LEU A 70 0.29 -5.26 -1.16
C LEU A 70 -0.96 -5.27 -2.05
N LEU A 71 -0.94 -6.03 -3.15
CA LEU A 71 -2.06 -6.12 -4.09
C LEU A 71 -3.32 -6.64 -3.39
N THR A 72 -3.22 -7.77 -2.69
CA THR A 72 -4.33 -8.35 -1.91
C THR A 72 -4.81 -7.42 -0.80
N LEU A 73 -3.89 -6.74 -0.10
CA LEU A 73 -4.25 -5.78 0.93
C LEU A 73 -5.11 -4.66 0.33
N VAL A 74 -4.64 -4.02 -0.75
CA VAL A 74 -5.32 -2.90 -1.41
C VAL A 74 -6.65 -3.31 -2.04
N GLU A 75 -6.75 -4.54 -2.57
CA GLU A 75 -8.01 -5.12 -3.06
C GLU A 75 -9.08 -5.20 -1.96
N SER A 76 -8.65 -5.52 -0.73
CA SER A 76 -9.56 -5.72 0.42
C SER A 76 -10.12 -4.43 1.02
N LEU A 77 -9.55 -3.27 0.67
CA LEU A 77 -9.92 -1.97 1.23
C LEU A 77 -11.13 -1.39 0.52
N ASP A 78 -12.05 -0.82 1.29
CA ASP A 78 -13.18 -0.07 0.74
C ASP A 78 -13.09 1.42 1.14
N LEU A 79 -12.65 2.24 0.18
CA LEU A 79 -12.49 3.68 0.33
C LEU A 79 -13.83 4.43 0.45
N HIS A 80 -14.96 3.78 0.19
CA HIS A 80 -16.28 4.41 0.26
C HIS A 80 -17.15 3.85 1.39
N ALA A 81 -16.63 2.89 2.16
CA ALA A 81 -17.38 2.28 3.24
C ALA A 81 -17.71 3.25 4.39
N ASP A 82 -18.55 2.79 5.31
CA ASP A 82 -18.88 3.51 6.55
C ASP A 82 -17.69 3.61 7.52
N ALA A 83 -17.88 4.36 8.61
CA ALA A 83 -16.83 4.60 9.60
C ALA A 83 -16.34 3.31 10.30
N HIS A 84 -17.22 2.33 10.52
CA HIS A 84 -16.84 1.08 11.17
C HIS A 84 -15.94 0.26 10.24
N ARG A 85 -16.31 0.14 8.97
CA ARG A 85 -15.49 -0.55 7.98
C ARG A 85 -14.16 0.16 7.73
N ARG A 86 -14.14 1.50 7.67
CA ARG A 86 -12.89 2.27 7.55
C ARG A 86 -11.94 2.03 8.72
N LEU A 87 -12.46 1.99 9.95
CA LEU A 87 -11.65 1.68 11.13
C LEU A 87 -11.08 0.26 11.06
N ALA A 88 -11.88 -0.72 10.62
CA ALA A 88 -11.41 -2.09 10.43
C ALA A 88 -10.32 -2.19 9.36
N ASP A 89 -10.45 -1.44 8.26
CA ASP A 89 -9.46 -1.39 7.18
C ASP A 89 -8.16 -0.70 7.63
N ILE A 90 -8.26 0.38 8.42
CA ILE A 90 -7.12 1.03 9.08
C ILE A 90 -6.36 0.04 9.98
N ASN A 91 -7.06 -0.71 10.83
CA ASN A 91 -6.45 -1.69 11.72
C ASN A 91 -5.79 -2.83 10.93
N ARG A 92 -6.44 -3.32 9.86
CA ARG A 92 -5.84 -4.34 8.98
C ARG A 92 -4.51 -3.88 8.39
N VAL A 93 -4.44 -2.64 7.90
CA VAL A 93 -3.19 -2.08 7.37
C VAL A 93 -2.14 -1.96 8.47
N ALA A 94 -2.53 -1.53 9.67
CA ALA A 94 -1.60 -1.37 10.80
C ALA A 94 -0.98 -2.70 11.28
N GLU A 95 -1.69 -3.82 11.11
CA GLU A 95 -1.22 -5.17 11.44
C GLU A 95 -0.46 -5.86 10.30
N SER A 96 -0.47 -5.28 9.10
CA SER A 96 0.13 -5.88 7.92
C SER A 96 1.64 -5.67 7.87
N GLU A 97 2.36 -6.66 7.32
CA GLU A 97 3.77 -6.54 6.96
C GLU A 97 3.94 -6.99 5.50
N LEU A 98 4.78 -6.29 4.72
CA LEU A 98 5.04 -6.65 3.32
C LEU A 98 6.17 -7.67 3.20
N TRP A 99 7.14 -7.61 4.10
CA TRP A 99 8.36 -8.38 4.06
C TRP A 99 8.82 -8.63 5.51
N ARG A 100 8.63 -9.85 5.98
CA ARG A 100 9.18 -10.45 7.20
C ARG A 100 8.71 -11.90 7.24
#